data_AF-A0A8S9JI41-F1
#
_entry.id   AF-A0A8S9JI41-F1
#
_cell.length_a   1.000
_cell.length_b   1.000
_cell.length_c   1.000
_cell.angle_alpha   90.00
_cell.angle_beta   90.00
_cell.angle_gamma   90.00
#
_symmetry.space_group_name_H-M   'P 1'
#
loop_
_entity.id
_entity.type
_entity.pdbx_description
1 polymer ?
#
loop_
_entity_poly.entity_id
_entity_poly.type
_entity_poly.pdbx_seq_one_letter_code
_entity_poly.pdbx_strand_id
1 'polypeptide(L)'
;MEISLALLLVLVAISDIIHLVQAQSQPGFISLDCGLPANEPSPYSESKTGLRFSSDSKFIQTGEIGRIQTNLENPLKPYTTLRYFSRRNTELLQSTRRQGKEVFDQGLV
;
A
#
# COMPACT_ATOMS: atom_id res chain seq x y z
N MET A 1 -30.34 -36.93 5.25
CA MET A 1 -30.32 -35.48 5.56
C MET A 1 -28.96 -35.04 6.05
N GLU A 2 -28.26 -35.84 6.87
CA GLU A 2 -26.89 -35.58 7.36
C GLU A 2 -25.84 -35.26 6.28
N ILE A 3 -25.77 -36.04 5.19
CA ILE A 3 -24.74 -35.84 4.14
C ILE A 3 -24.94 -34.53 3.39
N SER A 4 -26.19 -34.15 3.14
CA SER A 4 -26.53 -32.88 2.49
C SER A 4 -26.18 -31.69 3.38
N LEU A 5 -26.44 -31.80 4.69
CA LEU A 5 -26.09 -30.78 5.68
C LEU A 5 -24.57 -30.61 5.80
N ALA A 6 -23.82 -31.72 5.85
CA ALA A 6 -22.36 -31.69 5.88
C ALA A 6 -21.77 -31.04 4.61
N LEU A 7 -22.33 -31.33 3.44
CA LEU A 7 -21.88 -30.73 2.18
C LEU A 7 -22.13 -29.21 2.16
N LEU A 8 -23.28 -28.78 2.68
CA LEU A 8 -23.64 -27.36 2.78
C LEU A 8 -22.68 -26.60 3.71
N LEU A 9 -22.31 -27.19 4.85
CA LEU A 9 -21.37 -26.61 5.80
C LEU A 9 -19.96 -26.47 5.20
N VAL A 10 -19.51 -27.47 4.43
CA VAL A 10 -18.20 -27.42 3.74
C VAL A 10 -18.19 -26.30 2.68
N LEU A 11 -19.26 -26.12 1.91
CA LEU A 11 -19.35 -25.07 0.90
C LEU A 11 -19.32 -23.66 1.52
N VAL A 12 -20.00 -23.46 2.65
CA VAL A 12 -19.98 -22.19 3.39
C VAL A 12 -18.57 -21.87 3.89
N ALA A 13 -17.89 -22.85 4.50
CA ALA A 13 -16.53 -22.65 5.01
C ALA A 13 -15.51 -22.29 3.91
N ILE A 14 -15.62 -22.90 2.73
CA ILE A 14 -14.75 -22.58 1.58
C ILE A 14 -15.04 -21.17 1.05
N SER A 15 -16.32 -20.78 1.00
CA SER A 15 -16.74 -19.44 0.59
C SER A 15 -16.13 -18.37 1.50
N ASP A 16 -16.18 -18.54 2.83
CA ASP A 16 -15.62 -17.57 3.79
C ASP A 16 -14.11 -17.39 3.63
N ILE A 17 -13.38 -18.46 3.35
CA ILE A 17 -11.93 -18.40 3.08
C ILE A 17 -11.64 -17.63 1.78
N ILE A 18 -12.43 -17.84 0.73
CA ILE A 18 -12.28 -17.12 -0.55
C ILE A 18 -12.54 -15.61 -0.35
N HIS A 19 -13.57 -15.24 0.41
CA HIS A 19 -13.86 -13.83 0.71
C HIS A 19 -12.74 -13.17 1.52
N LEU A 20 -12.12 -13.90 2.45
CA LEU A 20 -10.97 -13.42 3.22
C LEU A 20 -9.73 -13.20 2.34
N VAL A 21 -9.47 -14.08 1.37
CA VAL A 21 -8.38 -13.93 0.39
C VAL A 21 -8.65 -12.75 -0.56
N GLN A 22 -9.90 -12.56 -0.99
CA GLN A 22 -10.29 -11.41 -1.82
C GLN A 22 -10.23 -10.08 -1.07
N ALA A 23 -10.40 -10.07 0.27
CA ALA A 23 -10.21 -8.87 1.10
C ALA A 23 -8.77 -8.35 1.03
N GLN A 24 -7.78 -9.25 0.97
CA GLN A 24 -6.37 -8.88 0.80
C GLN A 24 -6.06 -8.36 -0.62
N SER A 25 -6.87 -8.73 -1.62
CA SER A 25 -6.75 -8.23 -3.00
C SER A 25 -7.80 -7.18 -3.34
N GLN A 26 -8.35 -6.46 -2.36
CA GLN A 26 -9.37 -5.44 -2.62
C GLN A 26 -8.81 -4.36 -3.57
N PRO A 27 -9.47 -4.10 -4.72
CA PRO A 27 -9.16 -2.98 -5.59
C PRO A 27 -9.67 -1.70 -4.93
N GLY A 28 -8.99 -1.23 -3.88
CA GLY A 28 -9.46 -0.08 -3.11
C GLY A 28 -8.37 0.68 -2.36
N PHE A 29 -7.25 0.04 -2.05
CA PHE A 29 -6.13 0.68 -1.37
C PHE A 29 -4.81 0.35 -2.07
N ILE A 30 -4.06 1.39 -2.44
CA ILE A 30 -2.69 1.29 -2.89
C ILE A 30 -1.81 1.94 -1.82
N SER A 31 -0.80 1.23 -1.34
CA SER A 31 0.23 1.82 -0.49
C SER A 31 1.38 2.27 -1.39
N LEU A 32 1.64 3.57 -1.41
CA LEU A 32 2.74 4.15 -2.17
C LEU A 32 3.88 4.52 -1.23
N ASP A 33 5.08 4.07 -1.59
CA ASP A 33 6.32 4.50 -0.97
C ASP A 33 6.82 5.74 -1.72
N CYS A 34 6.60 6.90 -1.12
CA CYS A 34 6.88 8.20 -1.72
C CYS A 34 8.37 8.50 -1.65
N GLY A 35 9.03 8.61 -2.79
CA GLY A 35 10.47 8.84 -2.85
C GLY A 35 11.31 7.58 -2.80
N LEU A 36 10.71 6.39 -2.99
CA LEU A 36 11.48 5.18 -3.26
C LEU A 36 12.28 5.36 -4.56
N PRO A 37 13.62 5.27 -4.53
CA PRO A 37 14.46 5.40 -5.72
C PRO A 37 14.06 4.43 -6.84
N ALA A 38 14.11 4.86 -8.09
CA ALA A 38 13.69 4.04 -9.24
C ALA A 38 14.57 2.79 -9.47
N ASN A 39 15.76 2.74 -8.89
CA ASN A 39 16.64 1.57 -8.91
C ASN A 39 16.33 0.54 -7.81
N GLU A 40 15.44 0.86 -6.86
CA GLU A 40 14.99 -0.07 -5.84
C GLU A 40 13.87 -1.00 -6.38
N PRO A 41 13.84 -2.27 -5.97
CA PRO A 41 12.78 -3.18 -6.35
C PRO A 41 11.41 -2.72 -5.84
N SER A 42 10.42 -2.70 -6.74
CA SER A 42 9.02 -2.41 -6.44
C SER A 42 8.09 -3.21 -7.35
N PRO A 43 6.95 -3.74 -6.86
CA PRO A 43 6.47 -3.62 -5.47
C PRO A 43 7.22 -4.53 -4.49
N TYR A 44 7.15 -4.21 -3.20
CA TYR A 44 7.76 -5.00 -2.12
C TYR A 44 6.80 -5.14 -0.93
N SER A 45 7.07 -6.09 -0.03
CA SER A 45 6.35 -6.24 1.24
C SER A 45 7.21 -5.72 2.39
N GLU A 46 6.67 -4.82 3.21
CA GLU A 46 7.32 -4.37 4.43
C GLU A 46 7.35 -5.52 5.44
N SER A 47 8.55 -5.86 5.88
CA SER A 47 8.85 -6.99 6.76
C SER A 47 8.07 -6.97 8.08
N LYS A 48 7.88 -5.80 8.71
CA LYS A 48 7.25 -5.71 10.03
C LYS A 48 5.73 -5.76 9.99
N THR A 49 5.12 -5.15 8.99
CA THR A 49 3.66 -4.99 8.90
C THR A 49 3.01 -5.96 7.91
N GLY A 50 3.80 -6.56 7.01
CA GLY A 50 3.31 -7.37 5.90
C GLY A 50 2.62 -6.56 4.79
N LEU A 51 2.54 -5.24 4.92
CA LEU A 51 1.89 -4.37 3.94
C LEU A 51 2.71 -4.32 2.63
N ARG A 52 2.00 -4.30 1.49
CA ARG A 52 2.62 -4.27 0.17
C ARG A 52 2.69 -2.84 -0.36
N PHE A 53 3.89 -2.34 -0.60
CA PHE A 53 4.14 -1.01 -1.12
C PHE A 53 4.58 -1.05 -2.59
N SER A 54 4.13 -0.06 -3.35
CA SER A 54 4.62 0.23 -4.70
C SER A 54 5.34 1.57 -4.71
N SER A 55 6.35 1.74 -5.57
CA SER A 55 6.99 3.04 -5.80
C SER A 55 5.99 4.07 -6.31
N ASP A 56 6.11 5.30 -5.79
CA ASP A 56 5.37 6.46 -6.29
C ASP A 56 5.79 6.89 -7.72
N SER A 57 6.96 6.47 -8.21
CA SER A 57 7.53 6.86 -9.51
C SER A 57 6.62 6.66 -10.73
N LYS A 58 5.67 5.72 -10.65
CA LYS A 58 4.67 5.49 -11.71
C LYS A 58 3.54 6.54 -11.72
N PHE A 59 3.37 7.27 -10.62
CA PHE A 59 2.30 8.23 -10.38
C PHE A 59 2.82 9.66 -10.25
N ILE A 60 4.05 9.82 -9.75
CA ILE A 60 4.71 11.10 -9.48
C ILE A 60 6.09 11.08 -10.13
N GLN A 61 6.29 11.93 -11.14
CA GLN A 61 7.54 11.98 -11.92
C GLN A 61 8.42 13.18 -11.56
N THR A 62 7.95 14.01 -10.65
CA THR A 62 8.42 15.36 -10.32
C THR A 62 8.74 15.46 -8.83
N GLY A 63 9.32 16.57 -8.38
CA GLY A 63 9.78 16.71 -6.99
C GLY A 63 11.12 16.05 -6.71
N GLU A 64 11.62 16.30 -5.52
CA GLU A 64 12.93 15.87 -5.05
C GLU A 64 12.78 14.75 -4.02
N ILE A 65 13.75 13.82 -3.97
CA ILE A 65 13.76 12.73 -3.00
C ILE A 65 14.64 13.13 -1.81
N GLY A 66 14.05 13.09 -0.61
CA GLY A 66 14.75 13.27 0.65
C GLY A 66 14.88 11.96 1.41
N ARG A 67 15.95 11.81 2.19
CA ARG A 67 16.10 10.73 3.18
C ARG A 67 15.81 11.26 4.56
N ILE A 68 14.97 10.55 5.31
CA ILE A 68 14.66 10.90 6.70
C ILE A 68 15.74 10.28 7.59
N GLN A 69 16.39 11.13 8.40
CA GLN A 69 17.22 10.65 9.50
C GLN A 69 16.28 10.24 10.64
N THR A 70 15.96 8.95 10.72
CA THR A 70 15.10 8.46 11.79
C THR A 70 15.97 8.18 13.02
N ASN A 71 15.67 8.78 14.17
CA ASN A 71 16.24 8.36 15.47
C ASN A 71 15.59 7.05 15.99
N LEU A 72 14.82 6.36 15.14
CA LEU A 72 14.11 5.16 15.48
C LEU A 72 15.00 3.93 15.25
N GLU A 73 15.08 3.04 16.24
CA GLU A 73 15.72 1.74 16.06
C GLU A 73 14.88 0.91 15.07
N ASN A 74 15.44 0.69 13.88
CA ASN A 74 14.81 -0.04 12.76
C ASN A 74 13.54 0.66 12.22
N PRO A 75 13.63 1.77 11.47
CA PRO A 75 12.46 2.35 10.82
C PRO A 75 11.83 1.38 9.81
N LEU A 76 10.51 1.52 9.57
CA LEU A 76 9.89 0.85 8.42
C LEU A 76 10.48 1.44 7.14
N LYS A 77 10.73 0.60 6.14
CA LYS A 77 11.27 1.02 4.83
C LYS A 77 10.52 2.22 4.22
N PRO A 78 9.18 2.27 4.15
CA PRO A 78 8.45 3.41 3.57
C PRO A 78 8.58 4.71 4.36
N TYR A 79 9.16 4.70 5.57
CA TYR A 79 9.40 5.89 6.39
C TYR A 79 10.86 6.35 6.37
N THR A 80 11.69 5.78 5.50
CA THR A 80 13.11 6.17 5.36
C THR A 80 13.34 7.23 4.30
N THR A 81 12.39 7.39 3.37
CA THR A 81 12.45 8.33 2.25
C THR A 81 11.13 9.08 2.15
N LEU A 82 11.20 10.28 1.58
CA LEU A 82 10.02 11.07 1.21
C LEU A 82 10.28 11.75 -0.13
N ARG A 83 9.20 12.06 -0.86
CA ARG A 83 9.25 12.98 -2.00
C ARG A 83 8.69 14.33 -1.58
N TYR A 84 9.47 15.39 -1.77
CA TYR A 84 9.06 16.76 -1.45
C TYR A 84 9.09 17.65 -2.69
N PHE A 85 8.30 18.73 -2.63
CA PHE A 85 8.18 19.70 -3.72
C PHE A 85 8.56 21.07 -3.17
N SER A 86 9.77 21.52 -3.50
CA SER A 86 10.33 22.80 -3.08
C SER A 86 9.63 24.01 -3.74
N ARG A 87 8.84 23.78 -4.80
CA ARG A 87 8.10 24.81 -5.54
C ARG A 87 6.59 24.69 -5.32
N ARG A 88 5.89 25.84 -5.27
CA ARG A 88 4.42 25.92 -5.41
C ARG A 88 3.99 25.51 -6.82
N ASN A 89 4.08 24.23 -7.10
CA ASN A 89 3.37 23.60 -8.21
C ASN A 89 2.28 22.79 -7.52
N THR A 90 1.02 23.17 -7.72
CA THR A 90 -0.12 22.33 -7.32
C THR A 90 -0.10 21.09 -8.20
N GLU A 91 0.69 20.09 -7.82
CA GLU A 91 0.67 18.79 -8.48
C GLU A 91 -0.44 17.95 -7.87
N LEU A 92 -1.53 17.80 -8.62
CA LEU A 92 -2.51 16.77 -8.29
C LEU A 92 -1.88 15.41 -8.59
N LEU A 93 -1.92 14.50 -7.61
CA LEU A 93 -1.81 13.08 -7.89
C LEU A 93 -2.83 12.76 -8.98
N GLN A 94 -2.37 12.33 -10.15
CA GLN A 94 -3.26 11.73 -11.16
C GLN A 94 -3.61 10.31 -10.70
N SER A 95 -4.32 10.24 -9.57
CA SER A 95 -4.96 9.03 -9.09
C SER A 95 -6.02 8.66 -10.12
N THR A 96 -5.76 7.61 -10.91
CA THR A 96 -6.80 7.04 -11.78
C THR A 96 -7.84 6.43 -10.82
N ARG A 97 -8.88 7.20 -10.47
CA ARG A 97 -9.89 6.82 -9.48
C ARG A 97 -10.47 5.43 -9.80
N ARG A 98 -9.93 4.40 -9.15
CA ARG A 98 -10.65 3.14 -8.91
C ARG A 98 -11.12 3.19 -7.47
N GLN A 99 -12.29 3.79 -7.25
CA GLN A 99 -13.14 3.66 -6.05
C GLN A 99 -12.41 3.45 -4.70
N GLY A 100 -11.31 4.17 -4.43
CA GLY A 100 -10.50 4.02 -3.21
C GLY A 100 -10.57 5.28 -2.36
N LYS A 101 -10.64 5.13 -1.03
CA LYS A 101 -10.45 6.24 -0.09
C LYS A 101 -8.96 6.54 0.00
N GLU A 102 -8.55 7.74 -0.37
CA GLU A 102 -7.18 8.22 -0.16
C GLU A 102 -7.01 8.57 1.32
N VAL A 103 -6.17 7.81 2.02
CA VAL A 103 -5.75 8.11 3.39
C VAL A 103 -4.28 8.48 3.31
N PHE A 104 -3.97 9.76 3.47
CA PHE A 104 -2.60 10.24 3.61
C PHE A 104 -2.20 10.03 5.07
N ASP A 105 -1.34 9.05 5.33
CA ASP A 105 -0.67 8.94 6.62
C ASP A 105 0.37 10.07 6.68
N GLN A 106 -0.04 11.23 7.19
CA GLN A 106 0.88 12.32 7.47
C GLN A 106 1.74 11.89 8.66
N GLY A 107 2.91 11.30 8.36
CA GLY A 107 3.96 11.11 9.34
C GLY A 107 4.24 12.46 10.02
N LEU A 108 4.05 12.48 11.34
CA LEU A 108 4.23 13.64 12.19
C LEU A 108 5.65 14.19 11.98
N VAL A 109 5.75 15.43 11.48
CA VAL A 109 6.99 16.21 11.47
C VAL A 109 7.16 16.87 12.83
#